data_AF-A0A6A6VFH2-F1
#
_entry.id   AF-A0A6A6VFH2-F1
#
_cell.length_a   1.000
_cell.length_b   1.000
_cell.length_c   1.000
_cell.angle_alpha   90.00
_cell.angle_beta   90.00
_cell.angle_gamma   90.00
#
_symmetry.space_group_name_H-M   'P 1'
#
loop_
_entity.id
_entity.type
_entity.pdbx_description
1 polymer ?
#
loop_
_entity_poly.entity_id
_entity_poly.type
_entity_poly.pdbx_seq_one_letter_code
_entity_poly.pdbx_strand_id
1 'polypeptide(L)'
;MSAEERVEFELDMLACSIAEAFTTGYYYALEKDRTSIAEFYCPKLAASDSTIPFIAWNGSVYNDGIEFQNYFEMLTHTHYDLEALDCNILNPKLVDAAAVRGGTADDAKDLDRRMAVQVVATGSVRLEEPLKGPIREFSETFVLVPNPERLPSAKPTFEKGWQKEWLIQTQNFRFTEWGANEVGGGNAIPKEVVMKTNGVTEGRNKGIAQQFAAAGLLGKGKARA
;
A
#
# COMPACT_ATOMS: atom_id res chain seq x y z
N MET A 1 30.30 -3.65 -21.04
CA MET A 1 29.35 -4.40 -20.21
C MET A 1 29.90 -5.79 -20.01
N SER A 2 30.27 -6.13 -18.77
CA SER A 2 30.68 -7.48 -18.38
C SER A 2 29.48 -8.44 -18.44
N ALA A 3 29.75 -9.75 -18.29
CA ALA A 3 28.67 -10.73 -18.21
C ALA A 3 27.79 -10.52 -16.96
N GLU A 4 28.40 -10.09 -15.85
CA GLU A 4 27.73 -9.81 -14.58
C GLU A 4 26.83 -8.58 -14.70
N GLU A 5 27.34 -7.47 -15.24
CA GLU A 5 26.57 -6.23 -15.49
C GLU A 5 25.38 -6.49 -16.42
N ARG A 6 25.52 -7.44 -17.36
CA ARG A 6 24.44 -7.82 -18.26
C ARG A 6 23.32 -8.57 -17.54
N VAL A 7 23.67 -9.47 -16.62
CA VAL A 7 22.69 -10.22 -15.81
C VAL A 7 21.96 -9.27 -14.87
N GLU A 8 22.66 -8.35 -14.22
CA GLU A 8 22.06 -7.34 -13.35
C GLU A 8 21.06 -6.47 -14.13
N PHE A 9 21.48 -5.94 -15.29
CA PHE A 9 20.59 -5.18 -16.16
C PHE A 9 19.35 -5.98 -16.61
N GLU A 10 19.50 -7.26 -16.95
CA GLU A 10 18.38 -8.12 -17.33
C GLU A 10 17.40 -8.35 -16.16
N LEU A 11 17.91 -8.46 -14.93
CA LEU A 11 17.08 -8.59 -13.74
C LEU A 11 16.34 -7.28 -13.40
N ASP A 12 17.00 -6.14 -13.55
CA ASP A 12 16.38 -4.82 -13.32
C ASP A 12 15.24 -4.57 -14.31
N MET A 13 15.46 -4.87 -15.60
CA MET A 13 14.41 -4.79 -16.62
C MET A 13 13.23 -5.72 -16.31
N LEU A 14 13.51 -6.89 -15.76
CA LEU A 14 12.47 -7.81 -15.31
C LEU A 14 11.73 -7.28 -14.08
N ALA A 15 12.42 -6.68 -13.11
CA ALA A 15 11.80 -6.06 -11.94
C ALA A 15 10.82 -4.95 -12.35
N CYS A 16 11.18 -4.11 -13.31
CA CYS A 16 10.27 -3.11 -13.90
C CYS A 16 9.02 -3.78 -14.51
N SER A 17 9.23 -4.84 -15.30
CA SER A 17 8.13 -5.56 -15.94
C SER A 17 7.19 -6.22 -14.93
N ILE A 18 7.74 -6.78 -13.84
CA ILE A 18 6.97 -7.32 -12.72
C ILE A 18 6.13 -6.22 -12.08
N ALA A 19 6.75 -5.07 -11.75
CA ALA A 19 6.08 -3.95 -11.08
C ALA A 19 4.90 -3.41 -11.90
N GLU A 20 5.10 -3.19 -13.21
CA GLU A 20 4.05 -2.73 -14.12
C GLU A 20 2.89 -3.73 -14.22
N ALA A 21 3.20 -5.00 -14.46
CA ALA A 21 2.18 -6.03 -14.62
C ALA A 21 1.41 -6.26 -13.31
N PHE A 22 2.12 -6.37 -12.20
CA PHE A 22 1.54 -6.56 -10.87
C PHE A 22 0.62 -5.40 -10.50
N THR A 23 1.09 -4.16 -10.59
CA THR A 23 0.28 -3.00 -10.19
C THR A 23 -0.96 -2.87 -11.08
N THR A 24 -0.81 -3.06 -12.39
CA THR A 24 -1.96 -3.10 -13.32
C THR A 24 -3.00 -4.14 -12.87
N GLY A 25 -2.58 -5.36 -12.53
CA GLY A 25 -3.49 -6.41 -12.07
C GLY A 25 -4.09 -6.11 -10.70
N TYR A 26 -3.28 -5.65 -9.74
CA TYR A 26 -3.69 -5.42 -8.36
C TYR A 26 -4.68 -4.27 -8.23
N TYR A 27 -4.40 -3.11 -8.82
CA TYR A 27 -5.32 -1.96 -8.78
C TYR A 27 -6.59 -2.21 -9.61
N TYR A 28 -6.50 -3.02 -10.67
CA TYR A 28 -7.69 -3.53 -11.36
C TYR A 28 -8.57 -4.38 -10.41
N ALA A 29 -7.98 -5.29 -9.64
CA ALA A 29 -8.72 -6.10 -8.68
C ALA A 29 -9.37 -5.25 -7.58
N LEU A 30 -8.66 -4.26 -7.03
CA LEU A 30 -9.24 -3.32 -6.06
C LEU A 30 -10.48 -2.60 -6.60
N GLU A 31 -10.48 -2.22 -7.87
CA GLU A 31 -11.61 -1.48 -8.46
C GLU A 31 -12.73 -2.37 -9.01
N LYS A 32 -12.39 -3.47 -9.68
CA LYS A 32 -13.32 -4.24 -10.53
C LYS A 32 -13.53 -5.69 -10.10
N ASP A 33 -12.60 -6.30 -9.39
CA ASP A 33 -12.65 -7.71 -9.00
C ASP A 33 -12.16 -7.90 -7.56
N ARG A 34 -12.90 -7.32 -6.62
CA ARG A 34 -12.51 -7.35 -5.20
C ARG A 34 -12.48 -8.78 -4.64
N THR A 35 -13.20 -9.71 -5.27
CA THR A 35 -13.27 -11.10 -4.86
C THR A 35 -11.99 -11.89 -5.11
N SER A 36 -11.04 -11.36 -5.89
CA SER A 36 -9.74 -11.98 -6.17
C SER A 36 -8.57 -11.35 -5.43
N ILE A 37 -8.80 -10.35 -4.57
CA ILE A 37 -7.73 -9.63 -3.84
C ILE A 37 -6.84 -10.59 -3.04
N ALA A 38 -7.43 -11.59 -2.38
CA ALA A 38 -6.68 -12.56 -1.58
C ALA A 38 -5.65 -13.34 -2.41
N GLU A 39 -5.86 -13.50 -3.71
CA GLU A 39 -4.98 -14.26 -4.61
C GLU A 39 -3.66 -13.54 -4.90
N PHE A 40 -3.56 -12.25 -4.58
CA PHE A 40 -2.33 -11.48 -4.72
C PHE A 40 -1.35 -11.69 -3.56
N TYR A 41 -1.78 -12.32 -2.47
CA TYR A 41 -0.97 -12.48 -1.26
C TYR A 41 -0.38 -13.87 -1.16
N CYS A 42 0.80 -13.98 -0.53
CA CYS A 42 1.37 -15.28 -0.21
C CYS A 42 0.54 -16.01 0.86
N PRO A 43 0.61 -17.34 0.92
CA PRO A 43 -0.07 -18.12 1.96
C PRO A 43 0.30 -17.66 3.38
N LYS A 44 -0.66 -17.73 4.29
CA LYS A 44 -0.47 -17.34 5.69
C LYS A 44 0.59 -18.22 6.36
N LEU A 45 1.67 -17.62 6.84
CA LEU A 45 2.68 -18.23 7.69
C LEU A 45 2.79 -17.41 8.98
N ALA A 46 2.47 -18.04 10.11
CA ALA A 46 2.63 -17.43 11.42
C ALA A 46 3.98 -17.85 12.03
N ALA A 47 4.81 -16.87 12.35
CA ALA A 47 5.99 -17.03 13.19
C ALA A 47 5.70 -16.53 14.62
N SER A 48 6.66 -16.70 15.53
CA SER A 48 6.49 -16.30 16.95
C SER A 48 6.32 -14.79 17.16
N ASP A 49 6.81 -13.97 16.23
CA ASP A 49 6.89 -12.51 16.32
C ASP A 49 6.24 -11.77 15.14
N SER A 50 5.81 -12.50 14.11
CA SER A 50 5.35 -11.92 12.85
C SER A 50 4.42 -12.86 12.09
N THR A 51 3.59 -12.29 11.23
CA THR A 51 2.76 -13.03 10.29
C THR A 51 3.08 -12.58 8.88
N ILE A 52 3.15 -13.55 7.99
CA ILE A 52 3.27 -13.35 6.55
C ILE A 52 1.93 -13.81 5.94
N PRO A 53 1.28 -13.03 5.08
CA PRO A 53 1.65 -11.67 4.68
C PRO A 53 1.48 -10.68 5.84
N PHE A 54 2.29 -9.62 5.83
CA PHE A 54 2.12 -8.47 6.72
C PHE A 54 1.48 -7.32 5.94
N ILE A 55 0.23 -6.97 6.27
CA ILE A 55 -0.52 -5.95 5.55
C ILE A 55 -0.83 -4.81 6.52
N ALA A 56 -0.17 -3.66 6.33
CA ALA A 56 -0.47 -2.44 7.06
C ALA A 56 -1.23 -1.46 6.17
N TRP A 57 -2.48 -1.18 6.51
CA TRP A 57 -3.36 -0.29 5.75
C TRP A 57 -3.82 0.88 6.64
N ASN A 58 -3.27 2.07 6.41
CA ASN A 58 -3.52 3.28 7.20
C ASN A 58 -3.35 3.08 8.73
N GLY A 59 -2.45 2.20 9.14
CA GLY A 59 -2.19 1.89 10.55
C GLY A 59 -2.97 0.71 11.12
N SER A 60 -3.98 0.20 10.41
CA SER A 60 -4.60 -1.10 10.71
C SER A 60 -3.75 -2.23 10.14
N VAL A 61 -3.68 -3.36 10.84
CA VAL A 61 -2.90 -4.54 10.41
C VAL A 61 -3.83 -5.70 10.09
N TYR A 62 -3.61 -6.34 8.94
CA TYR A 62 -4.26 -7.58 8.51
C TYR A 62 -3.19 -8.66 8.33
N ASN A 63 -3.52 -9.90 8.72
CA ASN A 63 -2.52 -10.98 8.82
C ASN A 63 -2.68 -12.06 7.74
N ASP A 64 -3.65 -11.90 6.83
CA ASP A 64 -3.77 -12.67 5.61
C ASP A 64 -4.57 -11.90 4.54
N GLY A 65 -4.47 -12.36 3.29
CA GLY A 65 -5.16 -11.75 2.16
C GLY A 65 -6.68 -11.87 2.22
N ILE A 66 -7.23 -12.87 2.93
CA ILE A 66 -8.68 -13.08 3.05
C ILE A 66 -9.30 -12.04 3.98
N GLU A 67 -8.68 -11.79 5.14
CA GLU A 67 -9.06 -10.73 6.06
C GLU A 67 -9.05 -9.36 5.35
N PHE A 68 -8.00 -9.08 4.59
CA PHE A 68 -7.89 -7.82 3.84
C PHE A 68 -8.93 -7.72 2.72
N GLN A 69 -9.16 -8.80 1.97
CA GLN A 69 -10.21 -8.84 0.95
C GLN A 69 -11.60 -8.55 1.56
N ASN A 70 -11.96 -9.22 2.65
CA ASN A 70 -13.24 -9.00 3.33
C ASN A 70 -13.40 -7.53 3.75
N TYR A 71 -12.32 -6.91 4.24
CA TYR A 71 -12.32 -5.47 4.53
C TYR A 71 -12.57 -4.63 3.27
N PHE A 72 -11.85 -4.93 2.18
CA PHE A 72 -11.92 -4.15 0.94
C PHE A 72 -13.27 -4.29 0.23
N GLU A 73 -13.91 -5.46 0.30
CA GLU A 73 -15.25 -5.70 -0.23
C GLU A 73 -16.33 -4.85 0.47
N MET A 74 -16.12 -4.46 1.74
CA MET A 74 -17.04 -3.57 2.46
C MET A 74 -16.93 -2.09 2.05
N LEU A 75 -15.85 -1.70 1.38
CA LEU A 75 -15.68 -0.32 0.90
C LEU A 75 -16.71 -0.03 -0.20
N THR A 76 -17.18 1.20 -0.33
CA THR A 76 -18.17 1.56 -1.34
C THR A 76 -17.54 1.63 -2.73
N HIS A 77 -16.80 2.70 -3.00
CA HIS A 77 -16.15 2.94 -4.28
C HIS A 77 -14.71 3.36 -4.06
N THR A 78 -13.82 2.85 -4.91
CA THR A 78 -12.40 3.18 -4.96
C THR A 78 -11.97 3.19 -6.42
N HIS A 79 -11.36 4.27 -6.89
CA HIS A 79 -10.74 4.36 -8.20
C HIS A 79 -9.34 4.92 -8.04
N TYR A 80 -8.35 4.16 -8.49
CA TYR A 80 -6.94 4.46 -8.29
C TYR A 80 -6.31 4.97 -9.57
N ASP A 81 -5.66 6.13 -9.48
CA ASP A 81 -4.83 6.70 -10.54
C ASP A 81 -3.37 6.65 -10.08
N LEU A 82 -2.59 5.78 -10.72
CA LEU A 82 -1.15 5.68 -10.46
C LEU A 82 -0.40 6.78 -11.20
N GLU A 83 0.44 7.50 -10.48
CA GLU A 83 1.20 8.64 -11.01
C GLU A 83 2.70 8.35 -11.09
N ALA A 84 3.23 7.60 -10.12
CA ALA A 84 4.61 7.13 -10.15
C ALA A 84 4.72 5.70 -9.65
N LEU A 85 5.65 4.98 -10.27
CA LEU A 85 5.99 3.60 -9.97
C LEU A 85 7.51 3.49 -9.95
N ASP A 86 8.03 2.91 -8.88
CA ASP A 86 9.45 2.60 -8.74
C ASP A 86 9.60 1.16 -8.22
N CYS A 87 10.73 0.53 -8.52
CA CYS A 87 11.00 -0.82 -8.05
C CYS A 87 12.49 -1.08 -7.89
N ASN A 88 12.81 -2.00 -6.98
CA ASN A 88 14.18 -2.44 -6.73
C ASN A 88 14.23 -3.92 -6.33
N ILE A 89 15.31 -4.61 -6.69
CA ILE A 89 15.53 -5.99 -6.26
C ILE A 89 16.06 -5.97 -4.82
N LEU A 90 15.32 -6.58 -3.89
CA LEU A 90 15.75 -6.69 -2.49
C LEU A 90 16.68 -7.87 -2.25
N ASN A 91 16.38 -9.00 -2.88
CA ASN A 91 17.16 -10.22 -2.73
C ASN A 91 17.04 -11.06 -4.01
N PRO A 92 18.09 -11.17 -4.84
CA PRO A 92 18.06 -11.96 -6.07
C PRO A 92 18.03 -13.48 -5.82
N LYS A 93 18.31 -13.92 -4.59
CA LYS A 93 18.43 -15.32 -4.19
C LYS A 93 17.49 -15.68 -3.04
N LEU A 94 16.29 -15.10 -3.01
CA LEU A 94 15.30 -15.37 -1.95
C LEU A 94 14.91 -16.86 -1.92
N VAL A 95 14.61 -17.42 -3.09
CA VAL A 95 14.31 -18.85 -3.22
C VAL A 95 15.61 -19.63 -3.43
N ASP A 96 15.78 -20.76 -2.73
CA ASP A 96 16.90 -21.66 -2.94
C ASP A 96 16.89 -22.20 -4.38
N ALA A 97 18.05 -22.24 -5.06
CA ALA A 97 18.16 -22.77 -6.41
C ALA A 97 17.60 -24.20 -6.53
N ALA A 98 17.77 -25.03 -5.49
CA ALA A 98 17.25 -26.39 -5.45
C ALA A 98 15.71 -26.45 -5.34
N ALA A 99 15.08 -25.40 -4.83
CA ALA A 99 13.62 -25.30 -4.70
C ALA A 99 12.94 -24.79 -5.98
N VAL A 100 13.71 -24.31 -6.96
CA VAL A 100 13.16 -23.83 -8.24
C VAL A 100 12.72 -25.02 -9.10
N ARG A 101 11.41 -25.22 -9.21
CA ARG A 101 10.84 -26.29 -10.04
C ARG A 101 11.25 -26.14 -11.50
N GLY A 102 11.92 -27.15 -12.05
CA GLY A 102 12.45 -27.12 -13.42
C GLY A 102 13.60 -26.12 -13.62
N GLY A 103 14.22 -25.66 -12.52
CA GLY A 103 15.45 -24.88 -12.54
C GLY A 103 16.71 -25.74 -12.66
N THR A 104 17.85 -25.08 -12.64
CA THR A 104 19.18 -25.70 -12.84
C THR A 104 19.83 -26.19 -11.54
N ALA A 105 19.28 -25.82 -10.37
CA ALA A 105 19.88 -26.03 -9.06
C ALA A 105 21.28 -25.38 -8.88
N ASP A 106 21.65 -24.44 -9.76
CA ASP A 106 22.88 -23.66 -9.72
C ASP A 106 22.59 -22.29 -9.07
N ASP A 107 23.34 -21.95 -8.02
CA ASP A 107 23.09 -20.74 -7.25
C ASP A 107 23.32 -19.44 -8.03
N ALA A 108 24.10 -19.49 -9.12
CA ALA A 108 24.33 -18.35 -10.01
C ALA A 108 23.27 -18.22 -11.12
N LYS A 109 22.26 -19.11 -11.17
CA LYS A 109 21.25 -19.18 -12.24
C LYS A 109 19.83 -19.08 -11.68
N ASP A 110 18.88 -19.00 -12.61
CA ASP A 110 17.43 -18.90 -12.37
C ASP A 110 17.05 -17.71 -11.46
N LEU A 111 17.90 -16.67 -11.42
CA LEU A 111 17.71 -15.50 -10.55
C LEU A 111 16.40 -14.75 -10.86
N ASP A 112 15.99 -14.78 -12.13
CA ASP A 112 14.73 -14.24 -12.65
C ASP A 112 13.48 -14.87 -12.01
N ARG A 113 13.63 -16.03 -11.35
CA ARG A 113 12.54 -16.81 -10.74
C ARG A 113 12.66 -16.89 -9.22
N ARG A 114 13.75 -16.36 -8.66
CA ARG A 114 14.14 -16.51 -7.26
C ARG A 114 14.11 -15.19 -6.50
N MET A 115 13.99 -14.07 -7.20
CA MET A 115 14.19 -12.75 -6.63
C MET A 115 12.97 -12.19 -5.91
N ALA A 116 13.21 -11.45 -4.84
CA ALA A 116 12.26 -10.57 -4.19
C ALA A 116 12.38 -9.15 -4.75
N VAL A 117 11.25 -8.52 -5.03
CA VAL A 117 11.19 -7.18 -5.63
C VAL A 117 10.39 -6.26 -4.70
N GLN A 118 10.98 -5.13 -4.32
CA GLN A 118 10.24 -4.03 -3.72
C GLN A 118 9.59 -3.21 -4.83
N VAL A 119 8.32 -2.86 -4.63
CA VAL A 119 7.60 -1.96 -5.52
C VAL A 119 7.04 -0.81 -4.69
N VAL A 120 7.24 0.42 -5.15
CA VAL A 120 6.67 1.63 -4.56
C VAL A 120 5.73 2.25 -5.59
N ALA A 121 4.47 2.39 -5.22
CA ALA A 121 3.43 3.00 -6.03
C ALA A 121 2.90 4.24 -5.31
N THR A 122 2.81 5.36 -6.03
CA THR A 122 2.21 6.59 -5.53
C THR A 122 1.22 7.13 -6.54
N GLY A 123 0.19 7.80 -6.03
CA GLY A 123 -0.79 8.46 -6.87
C GLY A 123 -1.98 8.92 -6.05
N SER A 124 -3.15 8.89 -6.65
CA SER A 124 -4.38 9.32 -5.99
C SER A 124 -5.47 8.26 -6.06
N VAL A 125 -6.35 8.27 -5.07
CA VAL A 125 -7.53 7.41 -5.02
C VAL A 125 -8.78 8.25 -4.78
N ARG A 126 -9.78 8.06 -5.64
CA ARG A 126 -11.12 8.57 -5.44
C ARG A 126 -11.93 7.59 -4.61
N LEU A 127 -12.54 8.07 -3.54
CA LEU A 127 -13.31 7.28 -2.59
C LEU A 127 -14.81 7.58 -2.69
N GLU A 128 -15.65 6.69 -2.17
CA GLU A 128 -17.10 6.87 -1.95
C GLU A 128 -17.97 6.96 -3.22
N GLU A 129 -17.72 7.94 -4.09
CA GLU A 129 -18.52 8.22 -5.29
C GLU A 129 -17.63 8.35 -6.56
N PRO A 130 -18.02 7.74 -7.70
CA PRO A 130 -17.18 7.71 -8.90
C PRO A 130 -16.83 9.06 -9.54
N LEU A 131 -17.69 10.08 -9.42
CA LEU A 131 -17.50 11.36 -10.13
C LEU A 131 -17.24 12.54 -9.19
N LYS A 132 -17.72 12.47 -7.94
CA LYS A 132 -17.70 13.58 -6.99
C LYS A 132 -17.10 13.20 -5.64
N GLY A 133 -16.67 11.95 -5.50
CA GLY A 133 -16.04 11.46 -4.29
C GLY A 133 -14.74 12.20 -4.00
N PRO A 134 -14.34 12.29 -2.72
CA PRO A 134 -13.08 12.90 -2.35
C PRO A 134 -11.92 12.13 -3.01
N ILE A 135 -10.94 12.88 -3.49
CA ILE A 135 -9.67 12.35 -3.97
C ILE A 135 -8.68 12.46 -2.81
N ARG A 136 -7.90 11.41 -2.60
CA ARG A 136 -6.80 11.40 -1.64
C ARG A 136 -5.51 10.95 -2.29
N GLU A 137 -4.42 11.63 -2.01
CA GLU A 137 -3.09 11.12 -2.35
C GLU A 137 -2.69 9.95 -1.45
N PHE A 138 -1.97 8.98 -2.03
CA PHE A 138 -1.48 7.81 -1.31
C PHE A 138 -0.04 7.44 -1.72
N SER A 139 0.61 6.72 -0.81
CA SER A 139 1.85 6.00 -1.06
C SER A 139 1.67 4.56 -0.58
N GLU A 140 2.06 3.63 -1.43
CA GLU A 140 1.98 2.21 -1.16
C GLU A 140 3.30 1.52 -1.49
N THR A 141 3.76 0.66 -0.59
CA THR A 141 4.96 -0.15 -0.79
C THR A 141 4.61 -1.62 -0.68
N PHE A 142 5.12 -2.41 -1.60
CA PHE A 142 4.98 -3.85 -1.64
C PHE A 142 6.34 -4.53 -1.58
N VAL A 143 6.40 -5.69 -0.96
CA VAL A 143 7.46 -6.67 -1.16
C VAL A 143 6.85 -7.87 -1.85
N LEU A 144 7.27 -8.10 -3.09
CA LEU A 144 6.83 -9.19 -3.93
C LEU A 144 7.81 -10.34 -3.87
N VAL A 145 7.29 -11.55 -3.75
CA VAL A 145 8.07 -12.80 -3.72
C VAL A 145 7.54 -13.79 -4.74
N PRO A 146 8.39 -14.70 -5.28
CA PRO A 146 7.92 -15.70 -6.23
C PRO A 146 6.84 -16.60 -5.61
N ASN A 147 5.81 -16.92 -6.39
CA ASN A 147 4.77 -17.85 -5.99
C ASN A 147 5.31 -19.29 -6.00
N PRO A 148 5.35 -20.01 -4.86
CA PRO A 148 5.84 -21.40 -4.84
C PRO A 148 4.95 -22.37 -5.62
N GLU A 149 3.64 -22.11 -5.69
CA GLU A 149 2.68 -22.96 -6.41
C GLU A 149 2.72 -22.70 -7.92
N ARG A 150 3.13 -21.49 -8.30
CA ARG A 150 3.15 -21.01 -9.69
C ARG A 150 4.43 -20.25 -9.97
N LEU A 151 5.57 -20.92 -9.79
CA LEU A 151 6.87 -20.32 -10.03
C LEU A 151 6.94 -19.73 -11.44
N PRO A 152 7.56 -18.55 -11.61
CA PRO A 152 7.70 -17.93 -12.92
C PRO A 152 8.35 -18.90 -13.90
N SER A 153 7.98 -18.84 -15.18
CA SER A 153 8.74 -19.54 -16.22
C SER A 153 10.14 -18.94 -16.37
N ALA A 154 11.09 -19.65 -16.98
CA ALA A 154 12.35 -19.05 -17.40
C ALA A 154 12.06 -17.89 -18.37
N LYS A 155 12.65 -16.71 -18.12
CA LYS A 155 12.35 -15.48 -18.87
C LYS A 155 10.85 -15.16 -18.89
N PRO A 156 10.26 -14.86 -17.73
CA PRO A 156 8.84 -14.63 -17.59
C PRO A 156 8.39 -13.44 -18.45
N THR A 157 7.23 -13.57 -19.09
CA THR A 157 6.63 -12.52 -19.92
C THR A 157 5.22 -12.19 -19.44
N PHE A 158 4.89 -10.90 -19.41
CA PHE A 158 3.60 -10.40 -18.91
C PHE A 158 2.65 -10.00 -20.04
N GLU A 159 2.77 -10.61 -21.22
CA GLU A 159 1.94 -10.28 -22.41
C GLU A 159 0.43 -10.44 -22.15
N LYS A 160 0.06 -11.31 -21.20
CA LYS A 160 -1.33 -11.55 -20.78
C LYS A 160 -1.68 -10.86 -19.45
N GLY A 161 -0.88 -9.89 -19.02
CA GLY A 161 -0.96 -9.26 -17.69
C GLY A 161 -0.36 -10.12 -16.58
N TRP A 162 -0.67 -9.76 -15.34
CA TRP A 162 -0.17 -10.47 -14.15
C TRP A 162 -0.75 -11.89 -14.05
N GLN A 163 0.14 -12.89 -13.94
CA GLN A 163 -0.25 -14.31 -13.94
C GLN A 163 -0.08 -14.99 -12.58
N LYS A 164 -0.11 -14.23 -11.47
CA LYS A 164 0.06 -14.76 -10.12
C LYS A 164 1.40 -15.41 -9.83
N GLU A 165 2.43 -15.02 -10.57
CA GLU A 165 3.79 -15.56 -10.43
C GLU A 165 4.59 -14.87 -9.32
N TRP A 166 4.18 -13.65 -8.94
CA TRP A 166 4.69 -12.91 -7.78
C TRP A 166 3.54 -12.54 -6.86
N LEU A 167 3.73 -12.81 -5.57
CA LEU A 167 2.76 -12.58 -4.50
C LEU A 167 3.29 -11.56 -3.50
N ILE A 168 2.38 -10.81 -2.89
CA ILE A 168 2.65 -9.85 -1.83
C ILE A 168 2.99 -10.62 -0.54
N GLN A 169 4.21 -10.41 -0.06
CA GLN A 169 4.64 -10.81 1.28
C GLN A 169 4.40 -9.71 2.31
N THR A 170 4.68 -8.46 1.93
CA THR A 170 4.53 -7.30 2.79
C THR A 170 3.89 -6.17 2.01
N GLN A 171 2.96 -5.46 2.64
CA GLN A 171 2.29 -4.30 2.08
C GLN A 171 2.18 -3.20 3.14
N ASN A 172 2.46 -1.97 2.73
CA ASN A 172 2.21 -0.78 3.53
C ASN A 172 1.50 0.25 2.66
N PHE A 173 0.23 0.53 2.97
CA PHE A 173 -0.55 1.58 2.34
C PHE A 173 -0.78 2.73 3.32
N ARG A 174 -0.60 3.96 2.84
CA ARG A 174 -0.88 5.16 3.62
C ARG A 174 -1.35 6.30 2.73
N PHE A 175 -2.39 7.01 3.18
CA PHE A 175 -2.69 8.34 2.65
C PHE A 175 -1.58 9.32 3.03
N THR A 176 -1.05 10.04 2.04
CA THR A 176 0.04 11.02 2.24
C THR A 176 -0.47 12.36 2.75
N GLU A 177 -1.74 12.67 2.49
CA GLU A 177 -2.45 13.80 3.06
C GLU A 177 -3.47 13.37 4.12
N TRP A 178 -3.62 14.20 5.14
CA TRP A 178 -4.65 14.03 6.15
C TRP A 178 -5.89 14.80 5.73
N GLY A 179 -7.06 14.16 5.80
CA GLY A 179 -8.31 14.88 5.60
C GLY A 179 -8.46 15.99 6.65
N ALA A 180 -9.07 17.13 6.29
CA ALA A 180 -9.29 18.24 7.23
C ALA A 180 -10.01 17.81 8.53
N ASN A 181 -10.80 16.73 8.47
CA ASN A 181 -11.51 16.14 9.61
C ASN A 181 -10.65 15.18 10.46
N GLU A 182 -9.49 14.75 9.97
CA GLU A 182 -8.59 13.78 10.61
C GLU A 182 -7.45 14.46 11.41
N VAL A 183 -7.06 15.67 11.01
CA VAL A 183 -6.02 16.46 11.70
C VAL A 183 -6.52 17.07 13.02
N GLY A 184 -7.85 17.14 13.22
CA GLY A 184 -8.46 17.88 14.32
C GLY A 184 -8.60 17.14 15.66
N GLY A 185 -8.30 15.84 15.73
CA GLY A 185 -8.66 15.01 16.88
C GLY A 185 -10.18 14.79 16.94
N GLY A 186 -10.60 13.54 17.05
CA GLY A 186 -12.01 13.14 16.90
C GLY A 186 -13.00 13.97 17.70
N ASN A 187 -13.95 14.58 17.00
CA ASN A 187 -15.32 14.79 17.43
C ASN A 187 -16.21 14.82 16.17
N ALA A 188 -16.23 13.71 15.44
CA ALA A 188 -17.38 13.40 14.61
C ALA A 188 -18.52 12.97 15.56
N ILE A 189 -19.19 13.95 16.16
CA ILE A 189 -20.51 13.73 16.75
C ILE A 189 -21.40 13.30 15.57
N PRO A 190 -22.06 12.14 15.60
CA PRO A 190 -23.05 11.79 14.59
C PRO A 190 -24.06 12.93 14.52
N LYS A 191 -24.34 13.46 13.33
CA LYS A 191 -25.42 14.44 13.16
C LYS A 191 -26.71 13.79 13.64
N GLU A 192 -27.10 14.15 14.86
CA GLU A 192 -28.36 13.75 15.47
C GLU A 192 -29.49 14.22 14.55
N VAL A 193 -30.40 13.31 14.21
CA VAL A 193 -31.63 13.62 13.50
C VAL A 193 -32.42 14.57 14.40
N VAL A 194 -32.46 15.85 14.02
CA VAL A 194 -33.19 16.89 14.75
C VAL A 194 -34.70 16.60 14.66
N MET A 195 -35.22 15.90 15.66
CA MET A 195 -36.63 16.03 16.04
C MET A 195 -36.79 17.34 16.82
N LYS A 196 -37.68 18.19 16.32
CA LYS A 196 -38.05 19.46 16.98
C LYS A 196 -38.71 19.17 18.32
N THR A 197 -38.10 19.63 19.40
CA THR A 197 -38.81 19.86 20.67
C THR A 197 -38.36 21.18 21.28
N ASN A 198 -39.36 21.92 21.77
CA ASN A 198 -39.29 23.30 22.21
C ASN A 198 -38.46 23.47 23.50
N GLY A 199 -37.67 24.56 23.52
CA GLY A 199 -37.48 25.38 24.72
C GLY A 199 -36.20 25.17 25.55
N VAL A 200 -35.62 26.31 25.91
CA VAL A 200 -34.67 26.60 27.01
C VAL A 200 -33.18 26.70 26.63
N THR A 201 -32.64 27.87 26.98
CA THR A 201 -31.30 28.45 26.80
C THR A 201 -30.27 27.94 27.82
N GLU A 202 -29.01 27.81 27.41
CA GLU A 202 -27.79 28.46 27.98
C GLU A 202 -26.52 27.64 27.70
N GLY A 203 -25.38 28.33 27.48
CA GLY A 203 -24.05 27.71 27.61
C GLY A 203 -23.04 28.06 26.53
N ARG A 204 -22.47 29.27 26.61
CA ARG A 204 -21.24 29.69 25.90
C ARG A 204 -20.05 28.81 26.35
N ASN A 205 -19.40 28.08 25.43
CA ASN A 205 -18.05 27.58 25.67
C ASN A 205 -17.04 28.27 24.75
N LYS A 206 -16.14 29.00 25.40
CA LYS A 206 -15.06 29.80 24.81
C LYS A 206 -13.97 28.87 24.29
N GLY A 207 -13.49 29.15 23.07
CA GLY A 207 -12.49 28.34 22.38
C GLY A 207 -11.10 28.37 23.02
N ILE A 208 -10.35 27.31 22.71
CA ILE A 208 -9.01 26.93 23.18
C ILE A 208 -7.90 27.90 22.67
N ALA A 209 -8.26 28.95 21.92
CA ALA A 209 -7.34 29.97 21.42
C ALA A 209 -6.63 30.80 22.51
N GLN A 210 -7.03 30.68 23.79
CA GLN A 210 -6.35 31.36 24.91
C GLN A 210 -5.22 30.55 25.56
N GLN A 211 -5.01 29.27 25.22
CA GLN A 211 -3.93 28.47 25.81
C GLN A 211 -2.56 28.64 25.12
N PHE A 212 -2.50 29.24 23.92
CA PHE A 212 -1.24 29.57 23.26
C PHE A 212 -0.71 30.99 23.54
N ALA A 213 -1.45 31.81 24.28
CA ALA A 213 -0.98 33.12 24.75
C ALA A 213 -0.19 33.05 26.07
N ALA A 214 -0.11 31.87 26.70
CA ALA A 214 0.53 31.67 28.01
C ALA A 214 1.91 30.96 27.93
N ALA A 215 2.56 30.95 26.77
CA ALA A 215 3.88 30.34 26.57
C ALA A 215 5.00 31.34 26.20
N GLY A 216 4.83 32.63 26.53
CA GLY A 216 5.95 33.53 26.90
C GLY A 216 7.18 33.60 25.99
N LEU A 217 7.06 33.55 24.66
CA LEU A 217 8.19 33.70 23.74
C LEU A 217 7.91 34.70 22.62
N LEU A 218 7.73 35.98 22.97
CA LEU A 218 7.88 37.12 22.04
C LEU A 218 8.34 38.35 22.85
N GLY A 219 9.64 38.44 23.11
CA GLY A 219 10.27 39.63 23.69
C GLY A 219 10.30 40.79 22.69
N LYS A 220 9.49 41.82 22.95
CA LYS A 220 9.56 43.12 22.25
C LYS A 220 10.61 44.02 22.90
N GLY A 221 11.73 44.26 22.22
CA GLY A 221 12.59 45.42 22.47
C GLY A 221 12.01 46.65 21.79
N LYS A 222 11.54 47.62 22.58
CA LYS A 222 10.99 48.92 22.14
C LYS A 222 12.10 49.92 21.83
N ALA A 223 12.00 50.56 20.67
CA ALA A 223 12.59 51.87 20.41
C ALA A 223 11.85 52.97 21.20
N ARG A 224 12.59 53.99 21.64
CA ARG A 224 12.05 55.30 22.03
C ARG A 224 12.97 56.39 21.47
N ALA A 225 12.30 57.37 20.84
CA ALA A 225 12.64 58.76 20.55
C ALA A 225 14.09 59.10 20.18
#